data_AF-A0A816EPM6-F1
#
_entry.id   AF-A0A816EPM6-F1
#
_cell.length_a   1.000
_cell.length_b   1.000
_cell.length_c   1.000
_cell.angle_alpha   90.00
_cell.angle_beta   90.00
_cell.angle_gamma   90.00
#
_symmetry.space_group_name_H-M   'P 1'
#
loop_
_entity.id
_entity.type
_entity.pdbx_description
1 polymer ?
#
loop_
_entity_poly.entity_id
_entity_poly.type
_entity_poly.pdbx_seq_one_letter_code
_entity_poly.pdbx_strand_id
1 'polypeptide(L)'
;MNIEGQLISLGWSIKTDFFEKNKQQLDIIKKQLLDVDLREIGEESLPEITKLDETIKPYIVQLYETRNVTAPKDKETSSNKPHLYRLTITDGHVFQSALILPSLKNF
;
A
#
# COMPACT_ATOMS: atom_id res chain seq x y z
N MET A 1 -14.45 -19.40 -7.69
CA MET A 1 -13.57 -18.74 -6.69
C MET A 1 -14.43 -17.77 -5.91
N ASN A 2 -14.35 -17.76 -4.58
CA ASN A 2 -15.09 -16.81 -3.74
C ASN A 2 -14.47 -15.39 -3.88
N ILE A 3 -15.20 -14.36 -3.43
CA ILE A 3 -14.77 -12.95 -3.51
C ILE A 3 -13.42 -12.74 -2.82
N GLU A 4 -13.24 -13.35 -1.65
CA GLU A 4 -12.00 -13.33 -0.87
C GLU A 4 -10.80 -13.82 -1.69
N GLY A 5 -10.89 -15.00 -2.30
CA GLY A 5 -9.82 -15.55 -3.13
C GLY A 5 -9.49 -14.67 -4.35
N GLN A 6 -10.50 -14.01 -4.93
CA GLN A 6 -10.28 -13.04 -6.01
C GLN A 6 -9.51 -11.81 -5.53
N LEU A 7 -9.85 -11.25 -4.37
CA LEU A 7 -9.15 -10.10 -3.80
C LEU A 7 -7.72 -10.44 -3.40
N ILE A 8 -7.49 -11.61 -2.80
CA ILE A 8 -6.15 -12.11 -2.47
C ILE A 8 -5.29 -12.23 -3.74
N SER A 9 -5.85 -12.74 -4.84
CA SER A 9 -5.11 -12.84 -6.11
C SER A 9 -4.70 -11.49 -6.71
N LEU A 10 -5.40 -10.41 -6.34
CA LEU A 10 -5.08 -9.03 -6.72
C LEU A 10 -4.09 -8.36 -5.75
N GLY A 11 -3.72 -9.03 -4.66
CA GLY A 11 -2.79 -8.51 -3.65
C GLY A 11 -3.44 -7.87 -2.42
N TRP A 12 -4.78 -7.87 -2.32
CA TRP A 12 -5.45 -7.46 -1.08
C TRP A 12 -5.21 -8.48 0.03
N SER A 13 -4.91 -8.00 1.23
CA SER A 13 -4.82 -8.81 2.45
C SER A 13 -5.72 -8.18 3.51
N ILE A 14 -6.88 -8.78 3.74
CA ILE A 14 -8.01 -8.21 4.51
C ILE A 14 -8.49 -9.29 5.49
N LYS A 15 -8.84 -8.89 6.72
CA LYS A 15 -9.35 -9.77 7.76
C LYS A 15 -10.61 -10.52 7.32
N THR A 16 -10.76 -11.77 7.72
CA THR A 16 -11.93 -12.59 7.35
C THR A 16 -13.25 -11.99 7.85
N ASP A 17 -13.25 -11.34 9.03
CA ASP A 17 -14.46 -10.76 9.64
C ASP A 17 -15.04 -9.59 8.82
N PHE A 18 -14.21 -8.91 8.02
CA PHE A 18 -14.67 -7.89 7.07
C PHE A 18 -15.62 -8.51 6.04
N PHE A 19 -15.30 -9.68 5.50
CA PHE A 19 -16.14 -10.36 4.50
C PHE A 19 -17.43 -10.94 5.12
N GLU A 20 -17.39 -11.36 6.37
CA GLU A 20 -18.59 -11.82 7.09
C GLU A 20 -19.60 -10.69 7.27
N LYS A 21 -19.11 -9.48 7.55
CA LYS A 21 -19.92 -8.26 7.70
C LYS A 21 -20.36 -7.67 6.35
N ASN A 22 -19.59 -7.90 5.28
CA ASN A 22 -19.82 -7.30 3.96
C ASN A 22 -20.07 -8.35 2.87
N LYS A 23 -21.30 -8.86 2.80
CA LYS A 23 -21.74 -9.86 1.80
C LYS A 23 -22.23 -9.26 0.49
N GLN A 24 -21.53 -8.23 0.01
CA GLN A 24 -21.90 -7.48 -1.20
C GLN A 24 -21.19 -8.03 -2.46
N GLN A 25 -21.50 -7.46 -3.63
CA GLN A 25 -20.80 -7.79 -4.87
C GLN A 25 -19.36 -7.27 -4.85
N LEU A 26 -18.46 -7.97 -5.56
CA LEU A 26 -17.03 -7.65 -5.60
C LEU A 26 -16.72 -6.18 -5.94
N ASP A 27 -17.41 -5.60 -6.92
CA ASP A 27 -17.14 -4.23 -7.37
C ASP A 27 -17.55 -3.17 -6.34
N ILE A 28 -18.55 -3.48 -5.50
CA ILE A 28 -18.96 -2.61 -4.40
C ILE A 28 -17.91 -2.67 -3.29
N ILE A 29 -17.48 -3.90 -2.95
CA ILE A 29 -16.44 -4.13 -1.94
C ILE A 29 -15.13 -3.44 -2.36
N LYS A 30 -14.70 -3.58 -3.61
CA LYS A 30 -13.48 -2.93 -4.11
C LYS A 30 -13.50 -1.42 -3.95
N LYS A 31 -14.64 -0.77 -4.22
CA LYS A 31 -14.78 0.67 -4.03
C LYS A 31 -14.68 1.06 -2.56
N GLN A 32 -15.37 0.33 -1.68
CA GLN A 32 -15.28 0.57 -0.24
C GLN A 32 -13.86 0.40 0.29
N LEU A 33 -13.17 -0.67 -0.14
CA LEU A 33 -11.80 -0.95 0.30
C LEU A 33 -10.80 0.16 -0.03
N LEU A 34 -11.04 0.94 -1.10
CA LEU A 34 -10.18 2.08 -1.47
C LEU A 34 -10.35 3.29 -0.54
N ASP A 35 -11.48 3.38 0.15
CA ASP A 35 -11.84 4.52 1.02
C ASP A 35 -11.74 4.19 2.52
N VAL A 36 -11.21 3.01 2.87
CA VAL A 36 -11.07 2.55 4.27
C VAL A 36 -9.60 2.45 4.65
N ASP A 37 -9.28 2.80 5.90
CA ASP A 37 -7.95 2.66 6.46
C ASP A 37 -7.59 1.17 6.67
N LEU A 38 -6.49 0.72 6.08
CA LEU A 38 -6.02 -0.66 6.20
C LEU A 38 -5.69 -1.04 7.65
N ARG A 39 -5.43 -0.10 8.56
CA ARG A 39 -5.24 -0.42 9.99
C ARG A 39 -6.52 -0.97 10.63
N GLU A 40 -7.68 -0.65 10.08
CA GLU A 40 -8.96 -1.14 10.57
C GLU A 40 -9.24 -2.56 10.05
N ILE A 41 -9.02 -2.78 8.75
CA ILE A 41 -9.52 -3.96 8.02
C ILE A 41 -8.45 -4.89 7.45
N GLY A 42 -7.20 -4.41 7.31
CA GLY A 42 -6.10 -5.14 6.69
C GLY A 42 -5.64 -6.32 7.55
N GLU A 43 -4.95 -7.27 6.93
CA GLU A 43 -4.29 -8.42 7.55
C GLU A 43 -2.76 -8.29 7.37
N GLU A 44 -1.97 -8.84 8.29
CA GLU A 44 -0.50 -8.82 8.17
C GLU A 44 -0.06 -9.56 6.90
N SER A 45 0.67 -8.87 6.02
CA SER A 45 1.04 -9.41 4.72
C SER A 45 2.41 -8.96 4.22
N LEU A 46 2.84 -7.74 4.57
CA LEU A 46 4.12 -7.23 4.12
C LEU A 46 5.27 -8.02 4.75
N PRO A 47 6.22 -8.53 3.94
CA PRO A 47 7.31 -9.32 4.46
C PRO A 47 8.28 -8.45 5.25
N GLU A 48 9.00 -9.06 6.17
CA GLU A 48 10.12 -8.41 6.83
C GLU A 48 11.23 -8.16 5.78
N ILE A 49 11.63 -6.89 5.62
CA ILE A 49 12.60 -6.47 4.58
C ILE A 49 13.94 -7.24 4.68
N THR A 50 14.30 -7.68 5.88
CA THR A 50 15.52 -8.45 6.19
C THR A 50 15.47 -9.90 5.74
N LYS A 51 14.28 -10.42 5.41
CA LYS A 51 14.01 -11.80 5.00
C LYS A 51 13.30 -11.82 3.64
N LEU A 52 13.80 -11.03 2.70
CA LEU A 52 13.19 -10.91 1.38
C LEU A 52 13.31 -12.24 0.64
N ASP A 53 12.29 -13.08 0.76
CA ASP A 53 12.11 -14.26 -0.08
C ASP A 53 11.91 -13.76 -1.52
N GLU A 54 12.54 -14.43 -2.50
CA GLU A 54 12.57 -14.00 -3.91
C GLU A 54 11.19 -14.04 -4.61
N THR A 55 10.12 -14.37 -3.87
CA THR A 55 8.78 -14.52 -4.41
C THR A 55 8.10 -13.17 -4.57
N ILE A 56 8.19 -12.63 -5.78
CA ILE A 56 7.45 -11.43 -6.18
C ILE A 56 5.96 -11.80 -6.28
N LYS A 57 5.16 -11.35 -5.31
CA LYS A 57 3.69 -11.36 -5.38
C LYS A 57 3.14 -9.93 -5.30
N PRO A 58 1.93 -9.66 -5.81
CA PRO A 58 1.31 -8.35 -5.69
C PRO A 58 0.94 -8.07 -4.23
N TYR A 59 1.15 -6.83 -3.80
CA TYR A 59 0.72 -6.31 -2.51
C TYR A 59 -0.06 -5.03 -2.74
N ILE A 60 -1.20 -4.91 -2.07
CA ILE A 60 -1.89 -3.63 -1.91
C ILE A 60 -1.54 -3.06 -0.56
N VAL A 61 -1.08 -1.82 -0.57
CA VAL A 61 -0.63 -1.07 0.60
C VAL A 61 -1.30 0.29 0.59
N GLN A 62 -1.44 0.88 1.78
CA GLN A 62 -1.88 2.25 1.95
C GLN A 62 -0.67 3.16 2.05
N LEU A 63 -0.71 4.26 1.30
CA LEU A 63 0.26 5.35 1.42
C LEU A 63 -0.08 6.18 2.66
N TYR A 64 0.87 6.27 3.59
CA TYR A 64 0.70 7.04 4.83
C TYR A 64 1.30 8.45 4.72
N GLU A 65 2.53 8.54 4.21
CA GLU A 65 3.24 9.81 4.08
C GLU A 65 4.12 9.79 2.82
N THR A 66 4.25 10.95 2.17
CA THR A 66 5.26 11.19 1.14
C THR A 66 6.22 12.28 1.59
N ARG A 67 7.48 12.16 1.22
CA ARG A 67 8.47 13.20 1.49
C ARG A 67 9.46 13.33 0.34
N ASN A 68 9.69 14.56 -0.11
CA ASN A 68 10.79 14.85 -1.03
C ASN A 68 12.13 14.73 -0.28
N VAL A 69 12.91 13.69 -0.56
CA VAL A 69 14.22 13.48 0.09
C VAL A 69 15.37 14.20 -0.63
N THR A 70 15.09 14.85 -1.77
CA THR A 70 16.09 15.64 -2.50
C THR A 70 16.19 17.09 -2.02
N ALA A 71 15.21 17.52 -1.22
CA ALA A 71 15.16 18.85 -0.66
C ALA A 71 15.26 18.81 0.88
N PRO A 72 15.88 19.81 1.52
CA PRO A 72 15.79 19.98 2.96
C PRO A 72 14.33 20.27 3.36
N LYS A 73 13.96 19.90 4.59
CA LYS A 73 12.57 20.03 5.10
C LYS A 73 11.98 21.43 4.93
N ASP A 74 12.81 22.46 5.08
CA ASP A 74 12.36 23.86 5.05
C ASP A 74 12.24 24.42 3.61
N LYS A 75 12.52 23.60 2.58
CA LYS A 75 12.70 24.04 1.18
C LYS A 75 12.21 23.02 0.14
N GLU A 76 11.14 22.27 0.45
CA GLU A 76 10.68 21.12 -0.36
C GLU A 76 10.32 21.45 -1.82
N THR A 77 9.98 22.70 -2.13
CA THR A 77 9.54 23.15 -3.47
C THR A 77 10.63 23.84 -4.30
N SER A 78 11.81 24.13 -3.74
CA SER A 78 12.72 25.17 -4.26
C SER A 78 13.89 24.69 -5.15
N SER A 79 13.82 23.49 -5.73
CA SER A 79 14.96 22.88 -6.41
C SER A 79 14.66 22.44 -7.85
N ASN A 80 15.39 22.99 -8.84
CA ASN A 80 15.45 22.57 -10.25
C ASN A 80 16.08 21.17 -10.46
N LYS A 81 16.01 20.27 -9.47
CA LYS A 81 16.63 18.94 -9.52
C LYS A 81 15.55 17.86 -9.61
N PRO A 82 15.87 16.67 -10.16
CA PRO A 82 14.96 15.53 -10.12
C PRO A 82 14.54 15.26 -8.68
N HIS A 83 13.23 15.17 -8.42
CA HIS A 83 12.72 14.83 -7.11
C HIS A 83 12.76 13.33 -6.89
N LEU A 84 13.31 12.93 -5.74
CA LEU A 84 13.23 11.58 -5.21
C LEU A 84 12.30 11.65 -4.01
N TYR A 85 11.30 10.77 -3.99
CA TYR A 85 10.32 10.71 -2.92
C TYR A 85 10.54 9.44 -2.11
N ARG A 86 10.56 9.61 -0.79
CA ARG A 86 10.39 8.52 0.16
C ARG A 86 8.92 8.41 0.51
N LEU A 87 8.40 7.20 0.41
CA LEU A 87 7.06 6.83 0.82
C LEU A 87 7.12 6.08 2.14
N THR A 88 6.20 6.38 3.04
CA THR A 88 5.86 5.52 4.16
C THR A 88 4.58 4.78 3.76
N ILE A 89 4.66 3.45 3.66
CA ILE A 89 3.54 2.58 3.27
C ILE A 89 3.18 1.61 4.41
N THR A 90 1.96 1.12 4.42
CA THR A 90 1.50 0.14 5.41
C THR A 90 0.47 -0.83 4.82
N ASP A 91 0.46 -2.06 5.33
CA ASP A 91 -0.63 -3.03 5.15
C ASP A 91 -1.68 -2.97 6.28
N GLY A 92 -1.56 -1.98 7.17
CA GLY A 92 -2.37 -1.84 8.38
C GLY A 92 -1.69 -2.37 9.65
N HIS A 93 -0.62 -3.15 9.52
CA HIS A 93 0.10 -3.75 10.65
C HIS A 93 1.50 -3.17 10.80
N VAL A 94 2.25 -3.12 9.71
CA VAL A 94 3.63 -2.63 9.70
C VAL A 94 3.77 -1.39 8.83
N PHE A 95 4.68 -0.49 9.22
CA PHE A 95 5.07 0.64 8.39
C PHE A 95 6.44 0.38 7.78
N GLN A 96 6.53 0.53 6.46
CA GLN A 96 7.77 0.35 5.72
C GLN A 96 8.10 1.60 4.89
N SER A 97 9.39 1.89 4.75
CA SER A 97 9.87 2.97 3.90
C SER A 97 10.21 2.44 2.51
N ALA A 98 9.68 3.09 1.47
CA ALA A 98 10.01 2.81 0.08
C ALA A 98 10.56 4.07 -0.60
N LEU A 99 11.40 3.89 -1.62
CA LEU A 99 11.86 4.97 -2.49
C LEU A 99 11.20 4.82 -3.86
N ILE A 100 10.63 5.92 -4.37
CA ILE A 100 10.14 5.94 -5.75
C ILE A 100 11.34 6.02 -6.69
N LEU A 101 11.46 5.04 -7.58
CA LEU A 101 12.45 5.08 -8.64
C LEU A 101 12.00 6.08 -9.73
N PRO A 102 12.93 6.85 -10.33
CA PRO A 102 12.59 7.87 -11.33
C PRO A 102 11.86 7.36 -12.59
N SER A 103 11.91 6.05 -12.85
CA SER A 103 11.19 5.40 -13.95
C SER A 103 9.68 5.36 -13.75
N LEU A 104 9.19 5.53 -12.50
CA LEU A 104 7.77 5.55 -12.19
C LEU A 104 7.19 6.92 -12.57
N LYS A 105 6.50 6.97 -13.71
CA LYS A 105 5.75 8.15 -14.14
C LYS A 105 4.34 8.04 -13.58
N ASN A 106 3.87 9.07 -12.88
CA ASN A 106 2.56 9.17 -12.21
C ASN A 106 2.51 8.53 -10.81
N PHE A 107 3.18 9.17 -9.85
CA PHE A 107 2.89 9.02 -8.43
C PHE A 107 2.39 10.34 -7.87
#